data_AF-A0A8E2I7M3-F1
#
_entry.id   AF-A0A8E2I7M3-F1
#
_cell.length_a   1.000
_cell.length_b   1.000
_cell.length_c   1.000
_cell.angle_alpha   90.00
_cell.angle_beta   90.00
_cell.angle_gamma   90.00
#
_symmetry.space_group_name_H-M   'P 1'
#
loop_
_entity.id
_entity.type
_entity.pdbx_description
1 polymer ?
#
loop_
_entity_poly.entity_id
_entity_poly.type
_entity_poly.pdbx_seq_one_letter_code
_entity_poly.pdbx_strand_id
1 'polypeptide(L)'
;MNSVVSADTELDNLIRTIKTIGIKNVFSFDEEWEQKERKASFNEKEITEFLNDIGEEIDTELEELLLEHNIMTVNELLTSSITELESIKTIIDEFISKERDLTELKVLDNLFKKLEQEGIAFKKFANKLSVEDIKGTNGRILFLLDMNMEHIGESNDVILETLVEINKFRDEELDIAIVYSNEKLMHYENHQSKTKYIEDTIQTDKIKVNELEKYLMAHQLWAISKEKEEDKLIKGLNEVLSKAAIGNSLYYYLRIKAKIMNDAIMELISLSEQDFRYLLKDALIEGESIINVLQRLQQSLLNKNEFIRKKTDVEYSRSISDLLEIVNIANDDIVNLLKEVEKVKKFKEQSKKEKFETGVFRNISEYGLVDYSVNHTYEDISTGDIFKLEVLGDESPSYGILITANCDIPIRFGNKFSEGVRRNEENMSLLLFKSCNIEDMEKKIITDNENKLIWPINEINNDTNYLTALYPLNKVLQIDSRILDICTVNDQGKGYLNNEGQYYANFKTYHFKEYFKTNIKKWIEEISLPENYMKDEELIRNLGEMKNQYLELMIGLKYNINFDIDENEFKIQRIGRLETGITLKLLQNYSNKIGRVGVESIPFL
;
A
#
# COMPACT_ATOMS: atom_id res chain seq x y z
N MET A 1 -18.63 20.89 45.16
CA MET A 1 -17.98 19.56 45.00
C MET A 1 -17.39 19.54 43.62
N ASN A 2 -16.13 19.95 43.51
CA ASN A 2 -15.36 19.90 42.27
C ASN A 2 -14.68 18.54 42.24
N SER A 3 -15.03 17.68 41.29
CA SER A 3 -14.25 16.48 40.97
C SER A 3 -12.99 16.94 40.26
N VAL A 4 -11.88 16.82 40.97
CA VAL A 4 -10.52 16.98 40.43
C VAL A 4 -10.34 15.91 39.35
N VAL A 5 -10.13 16.35 38.11
CA VAL A 5 -9.59 15.52 37.03
C VAL A 5 -8.14 15.23 37.43
N SER A 6 -7.83 14.00 37.85
CA SER A 6 -6.44 13.58 38.06
C SER A 6 -5.73 13.57 36.72
N ALA A 7 -4.53 14.14 36.65
CA ALA A 7 -3.64 13.93 35.52
C ALA A 7 -3.24 12.45 35.53
N ASP A 8 -3.62 11.69 34.49
CA ASP A 8 -3.20 10.29 34.33
C ASP A 8 -1.67 10.23 34.28
N THR A 9 -1.07 9.35 35.07
CA THR A 9 0.39 9.13 35.01
C THR A 9 0.75 8.31 33.76
N GLU A 10 2.00 8.39 33.29
CA GLU A 10 2.49 7.57 32.15
C GLU A 10 2.27 6.06 32.38
N LEU A 11 2.33 5.61 33.63
CA LEU A 11 2.03 4.24 34.02
C LEU A 11 0.54 3.88 33.83
N ASP A 12 -0.37 4.79 34.20
CA ASP A 12 -1.82 4.59 34.01
C ASP A 12 -2.15 4.48 32.50
N ASN A 13 -1.46 5.26 31.66
CA ASN A 13 -1.56 5.15 30.21
C ASN A 13 -1.08 3.79 29.69
N LEU A 14 0.03 3.27 30.23
CA LEU A 14 0.53 1.94 29.86
C LEU A 14 -0.45 0.84 30.24
N ILE A 15 -0.96 0.87 31.48
CA ILE A 15 -1.95 -0.09 31.97
C ILE A 15 -3.22 -0.04 31.10
N ARG A 16 -3.72 1.17 30.79
CA ARG A 16 -4.87 1.37 29.91
C ARG A 16 -4.63 0.79 28.53
N THR A 17 -3.46 1.02 27.95
CA THR A 17 -3.08 0.52 26.62
C THR A 17 -3.01 -1.00 26.60
N ILE A 18 -2.31 -1.63 27.56
CA ILE A 18 -2.21 -3.09 27.71
C ILE A 18 -3.60 -3.73 27.84
N LYS A 19 -4.45 -3.17 28.71
CA LYS A 19 -5.82 -3.67 28.91
C LYS A 19 -6.70 -3.50 27.68
N THR A 20 -6.58 -2.39 26.96
CA THR A 20 -7.37 -2.14 25.73
C THR A 20 -6.95 -3.07 24.60
N ILE A 21 -5.65 -3.32 24.44
CA ILE A 21 -5.12 -4.31 23.47
C ILE A 21 -5.51 -5.75 23.85
N GLY A 22 -5.98 -5.97 25.09
CA GLY A 22 -6.43 -7.27 25.59
C GLY A 22 -5.29 -8.19 26.02
N ILE A 23 -4.10 -7.64 26.29
CA ILE A 23 -2.95 -8.40 26.79
C ILE A 23 -3.24 -8.89 28.20
N LYS A 24 -3.17 -10.21 28.41
CA LYS A 24 -3.35 -10.85 29.72
C LYS A 24 -2.05 -11.36 30.31
N ASN A 25 -1.05 -11.60 29.47
CA ASN A 25 0.21 -12.19 29.86
C ASN A 25 1.37 -11.40 29.27
N VAL A 26 2.47 -11.25 30.01
CA VAL A 26 3.72 -10.68 29.51
C VAL A 26 4.85 -11.66 29.80
N PHE A 27 5.49 -12.15 28.73
CA PHE A 27 6.58 -13.12 28.83
C PHE A 27 7.88 -12.45 28.43
N SER A 28 8.86 -12.46 29.33
CA SER A 28 10.20 -11.94 29.06
C SER A 28 11.19 -13.09 28.89
N PHE A 29 11.90 -13.07 27.77
CA PHE A 29 12.93 -14.04 27.41
C PHE A 29 14.28 -13.31 27.39
N ASP A 30 15.12 -13.60 28.38
CA ASP A 30 16.45 -13.01 28.56
C ASP A 30 17.30 -13.98 29.38
N GLU A 31 18.44 -14.40 28.84
CA GLU A 31 19.34 -15.36 29.51
C GLU A 31 19.85 -14.87 30.86
N GLU A 32 19.88 -13.55 31.08
CA GLU A 32 20.33 -12.95 32.34
C GLU A 32 19.30 -13.06 33.47
N TRP A 33 18.09 -13.59 33.21
CA TRP A 33 17.11 -13.87 34.26
C TRP A 33 17.55 -14.99 35.21
N GLU A 34 18.27 -16.00 34.72
CA GLU A 34 18.94 -16.97 35.56
C GLU A 34 20.36 -16.48 35.81
N GLN A 35 20.65 -16.12 37.06
CA GLN A 35 21.99 -15.71 37.47
C GLN A 35 22.98 -16.87 37.26
N LYS A 36 23.61 -16.97 36.08
CA LYS A 36 24.87 -17.71 35.95
C LYS A 36 25.91 -16.86 36.67
N GLU A 37 26.38 -17.29 37.84
CA GLU A 37 27.60 -16.71 38.42
C GLU A 37 28.67 -16.70 37.32
N ARG A 38 29.26 -15.53 37.02
CA ARG A 38 30.34 -15.41 36.01
C ARG A 38 31.43 -16.48 36.22
N LYS A 39 31.63 -16.89 37.47
CA LYS A 39 32.59 -17.93 37.85
C LYS A 39 32.35 -19.24 37.09
N ALA A 40 31.11 -19.71 36.98
CA ALA A 40 30.80 -20.97 36.30
C ALA A 40 31.04 -20.92 34.78
N SER A 41 30.81 -19.77 34.13
CA SER A 41 30.97 -19.61 32.69
C SER A 41 32.43 -19.49 32.21
N PHE A 42 33.34 -19.02 33.07
CA PHE A 42 34.74 -18.81 32.70
C PHE A 42 35.69 -19.87 33.24
N ASN A 43 35.27 -20.69 34.20
CA ASN A 43 36.12 -21.70 34.85
C ASN A 43 36.85 -22.63 33.87
N GLU A 44 36.20 -23.05 32.80
CA GLU A 44 36.75 -23.97 31.79
C GLU A 44 37.45 -23.25 30.62
N LYS A 45 37.43 -21.91 30.60
CA LYS A 45 38.02 -21.13 29.50
C LYS A 45 39.55 -21.18 29.57
N GLU A 46 40.20 -21.23 28.40
CA GLU A 46 41.67 -21.13 28.31
C GLU A 46 42.13 -19.79 28.86
N ILE A 47 43.19 -19.82 29.68
CA ILE A 47 43.58 -18.65 30.46
C ILE A 47 44.12 -17.52 29.60
N THR A 48 44.83 -17.86 28.53
CA THR A 48 45.40 -16.91 27.60
C THR A 48 44.31 -16.22 26.79
N GLU A 49 43.25 -16.94 26.42
CA GLU A 49 42.07 -16.38 25.78
C GLU A 49 41.31 -15.45 26.75
N PHE A 50 41.14 -15.87 28.01
CA PHE A 50 40.47 -15.06 29.03
C PHE A 50 41.23 -13.76 29.35
N LEU A 51 42.55 -13.80 29.51
CA LEU A 51 43.36 -12.61 29.79
C LEU A 51 43.31 -11.60 28.65
N ASN A 52 43.30 -12.09 27.40
CA ASN A 52 43.09 -11.24 26.22
C ASN A 52 41.70 -10.59 26.21
N ASP A 53 40.64 -11.33 26.56
CA ASP A 53 39.27 -10.79 26.62
C ASP A 53 39.10 -9.66 27.63
N ILE A 54 39.85 -9.70 28.74
CA ILE A 54 39.82 -8.65 29.76
C ILE A 54 40.82 -7.52 29.50
N GLY A 55 41.62 -7.63 28.44
CA GLY A 55 42.58 -6.60 28.00
C GLY A 55 43.90 -6.59 28.78
N GLU A 56 44.27 -7.70 29.42
CA GLU A 56 45.55 -7.85 30.11
C GLU A 56 46.60 -8.41 29.13
N GLU A 57 47.73 -7.72 28.98
CA GLU A 57 48.83 -8.20 28.15
C GLU A 57 49.55 -9.36 28.84
N ILE A 58 49.69 -10.45 28.10
CA ILE A 58 50.46 -11.61 28.54
C ILE A 58 51.92 -11.34 28.16
N ASP A 59 52.73 -11.03 29.16
CA ASP A 59 54.17 -10.94 28.96
C ASP A 59 54.84 -12.33 28.94
N THR A 60 56.06 -12.37 28.42
CA THR A 60 56.86 -13.61 28.31
C THR A 60 57.09 -14.29 29.66
N GLU A 61 57.13 -13.53 30.76
CA GLU A 61 57.41 -14.05 32.10
C GLU A 61 56.18 -14.77 32.67
N LEU A 62 54.99 -14.21 32.45
CA LEU A 62 53.71 -14.83 32.79
C LEU A 62 53.44 -16.09 31.96
N GLU A 63 53.75 -16.05 30.66
CA GLU A 63 53.61 -17.20 29.76
C GLU A 63 54.47 -18.39 30.22
N GLU A 64 55.74 -18.13 30.58
CA GLU A 64 56.64 -19.13 31.13
C GLU A 64 56.13 -19.68 32.47
N LEU A 65 55.63 -18.82 33.36
CA LEU A 65 55.08 -19.22 34.66
C LEU A 65 53.83 -20.10 34.55
N LEU A 66 52.91 -19.80 33.62
CA LEU A 66 51.72 -20.59 33.36
C LEU A 66 52.07 -21.99 32.80
N LEU A 67 53.06 -22.04 31.89
CA LEU A 67 53.56 -23.28 31.31
C LEU A 67 54.31 -24.14 32.35
N GLU A 68 55.17 -23.54 33.17
CA GLU A 68 55.93 -24.24 34.21
C GLU A 68 55.02 -24.92 35.25
N HIS A 69 53.89 -24.29 35.56
CA HIS A 69 52.92 -24.80 36.52
C HIS A 69 51.76 -25.57 35.88
N ASN A 70 51.80 -25.79 34.56
CA ASN A 70 50.80 -26.51 33.78
C ASN A 70 49.36 -26.00 34.02
N ILE A 71 49.20 -24.67 34.05
CA ILE A 71 47.92 -23.99 34.21
C ILE A 71 47.39 -23.64 32.82
N MET A 72 46.29 -24.27 32.43
CA MET A 72 45.67 -24.08 31.12
C MET A 72 44.35 -23.32 31.22
N THR A 73 43.63 -23.47 32.33
CA THR A 73 42.27 -22.90 32.51
C THR A 73 42.18 -21.92 33.67
N VAL A 74 41.20 -21.01 33.60
CA VAL A 74 40.92 -20.02 34.66
C VAL A 74 40.70 -20.69 36.02
N ASN A 75 40.00 -21.84 36.06
CA ASN A 75 39.77 -22.57 37.31
C ASN A 75 41.06 -23.16 37.92
N GLU A 76 41.97 -23.69 37.09
CA GLU A 76 43.27 -24.19 37.56
C GLU A 76 44.11 -23.08 38.21
N LEU A 77 44.08 -21.88 37.65
CA LEU A 77 44.77 -20.73 38.24
C LEU A 77 44.13 -20.29 39.54
N LEU A 78 42.80 -20.09 39.56
CA LEU A 78 42.06 -19.65 40.75
C LEU A 78 42.14 -20.64 41.92
N THR A 79 42.35 -21.93 41.64
CA THR A 79 42.50 -22.98 42.67
C THR A 79 43.96 -23.30 43.02
N SER A 80 44.92 -22.80 42.24
CA SER A 80 46.34 -23.00 42.52
C SER A 80 46.78 -22.25 43.77
N SER A 81 47.81 -22.75 44.46
CA SER A 81 48.42 -22.10 45.63
C SER A 81 49.73 -21.38 45.28
N ILE A 82 49.92 -20.99 44.01
CA ILE A 82 51.16 -20.38 43.50
C ILE A 82 51.15 -18.89 43.81
N THR A 83 52.13 -18.45 44.59
CA THR A 83 52.26 -17.08 45.12
C THR A 83 52.62 -16.04 44.08
N GLU A 84 53.33 -16.46 43.03
CA GLU A 84 53.83 -15.62 41.93
C GLU A 84 52.69 -15.17 41.00
N LEU A 85 51.55 -15.87 41.02
CA LEU A 85 50.39 -15.63 40.16
C LEU A 85 49.24 -14.92 40.90
N GLU A 86 49.46 -14.48 42.13
CA GLU A 86 48.41 -13.94 43.00
C GLU A 86 47.89 -12.57 42.56
N SER A 87 48.73 -11.78 41.90
CA SER A 87 48.32 -10.55 41.22
C SER A 87 47.26 -10.84 40.15
N ILE A 88 47.51 -11.84 39.30
CA ILE A 88 46.61 -12.22 38.21
C ILE A 88 45.35 -12.88 38.76
N LYS A 89 45.46 -13.75 39.76
CA LYS A 89 44.28 -14.28 40.45
C LYS A 89 43.40 -13.18 41.01
N THR A 90 43.99 -12.16 41.61
CA THR A 90 43.23 -11.01 42.13
C THR A 90 42.53 -10.25 41.01
N ILE A 91 43.18 -10.01 39.87
CA ILE A 91 42.58 -9.34 38.70
C ILE A 91 41.40 -10.17 38.14
N ILE A 92 41.60 -11.48 37.98
CA ILE A 92 40.58 -12.39 37.49
C ILE A 92 39.41 -12.46 38.49
N ASP A 93 39.69 -12.62 39.78
CA ASP A 93 38.66 -12.64 40.81
C ASP A 93 37.91 -11.30 40.86
N GLU A 94 38.57 -10.14 40.77
CA GLU A 94 37.93 -8.82 40.70
C GLU A 94 37.03 -8.67 39.45
N PHE A 95 37.45 -9.22 38.30
CA PHE A 95 36.67 -9.21 37.07
C PHE A 95 35.45 -10.14 37.14
N ILE A 96 35.63 -11.35 37.69
CA ILE A 96 34.57 -12.34 37.88
C ILE A 96 33.59 -11.89 38.96
N SER A 97 34.08 -11.24 40.02
CA SER A 97 33.27 -10.77 41.16
C SER A 97 32.61 -9.41 40.94
N LYS A 98 32.91 -8.69 39.85
CA LYS A 98 32.04 -7.61 39.37
C LYS A 98 30.64 -8.19 39.09
N GLU A 99 29.68 -7.88 39.97
CA GLU A 99 28.26 -8.14 39.72
C GLU A 99 27.89 -7.61 38.33
N ARG A 100 27.25 -8.44 37.50
CA ARG A 100 26.66 -7.94 36.25
C ARG A 100 25.72 -6.78 36.60
N ASP A 101 25.85 -5.67 35.88
CA ASP A 101 24.94 -4.54 36.02
C ASP A 101 23.57 -4.94 35.45
N LEU A 102 22.74 -5.56 36.29
CA LEU A 102 21.38 -5.98 35.96
C LEU A 102 20.35 -4.87 36.25
N THR A 103 20.77 -3.61 36.24
CA THR A 103 19.91 -2.49 36.60
C THR A 103 18.69 -2.41 35.69
N GLU A 104 18.86 -2.62 34.39
CA GLU A 104 17.79 -2.63 33.39
C GLU A 104 16.76 -3.73 33.68
N LEU A 105 17.21 -4.97 33.96
CA LEU A 105 16.30 -6.07 34.30
C LEU A 105 15.63 -5.88 35.66
N LYS A 106 16.29 -5.26 36.63
CA LYS A 106 15.67 -4.86 37.90
C LYS A 106 14.57 -3.82 37.69
N VAL A 107 14.79 -2.84 36.80
CA VAL A 107 13.78 -1.85 36.42
C VAL A 107 12.59 -2.52 35.74
N LEU A 108 12.85 -3.43 34.80
CA LEU A 108 11.80 -4.20 34.13
C LEU A 108 11.00 -5.08 35.12
N ASP A 109 11.68 -5.75 36.05
CA ASP A 109 11.05 -6.55 37.10
C ASP A 109 10.17 -5.71 38.04
N ASN A 110 10.62 -4.51 38.39
CA ASN A 110 9.82 -3.58 39.20
C ASN A 110 8.54 -3.16 38.46
N LEU A 111 8.64 -2.89 37.15
CA LEU A 111 7.47 -2.60 36.33
C LEU A 111 6.51 -3.80 36.26
N PHE A 112 7.03 -5.02 36.11
CA PHE A 112 6.21 -6.25 36.11
C PHE A 112 5.42 -6.41 37.39
N LYS A 113 6.06 -6.20 38.55
CA LYS A 113 5.38 -6.25 39.86
C LYS A 113 4.24 -5.22 39.98
N LYS A 114 4.38 -4.04 39.37
CA LYS A 114 3.31 -3.04 39.34
C LYS A 114 2.15 -3.47 38.43
N LEU A 115 2.46 -4.06 37.28
CA LEU A 115 1.45 -4.55 36.34
C LEU A 115 0.73 -5.82 36.85
N GLU A 116 1.38 -6.68 37.63
CA GLU A 116 0.75 -7.84 38.30
C GLU A 116 -0.39 -7.42 39.24
N GLN A 117 -0.24 -6.28 39.92
CA GLN A 117 -1.28 -5.72 40.80
C GLN A 117 -2.56 -5.35 40.03
N GLU A 118 -2.45 -5.14 38.72
CA GLU A 118 -3.54 -4.82 37.81
C GLU A 118 -4.15 -6.05 37.11
N GLY A 119 -3.72 -7.26 37.48
CA GLY A 119 -4.26 -8.53 36.99
C GLY A 119 -3.65 -9.05 35.69
N ILE A 120 -2.48 -8.53 35.29
CA ILE A 120 -1.70 -9.02 34.14
C ILE A 120 -0.68 -10.05 34.64
N ALA A 121 -0.64 -11.24 34.07
CA ALA A 121 0.28 -12.29 34.51
C ALA A 121 1.66 -12.14 33.87
N PHE A 122 2.73 -12.37 34.63
CA PHE A 122 4.10 -12.27 34.14
C PHE A 122 4.84 -13.60 34.26
N LYS A 123 5.65 -13.91 33.25
CA LYS A 123 6.60 -15.04 33.29
C LYS A 123 7.96 -14.60 32.75
N LYS A 124 9.01 -15.14 33.34
CA LYS A 124 10.40 -14.90 32.96
C LYS A 124 11.02 -16.22 32.54
N PHE A 125 11.76 -16.18 31.45
CA PHE A 125 12.42 -17.33 30.87
C PHE A 125 13.86 -16.96 30.59
N ALA A 126 14.79 -17.78 31.08
CA ALA A 126 16.22 -17.64 30.81
C ALA A 126 16.70 -18.46 29.60
N ASN A 127 15.80 -19.25 29.02
CA ASN A 127 16.07 -20.07 27.84
C ASN A 127 15.23 -19.55 26.67
N LYS A 128 15.60 -19.93 25.43
CA LYS A 128 14.78 -19.67 24.24
C LYS A 128 13.35 -20.18 24.43
N LEU A 129 12.40 -19.55 23.72
CA LEU A 129 11.02 -19.99 23.61
C LEU A 129 10.93 -21.52 23.40
N SER A 130 10.28 -22.22 24.34
CA SER A 130 9.73 -23.55 24.09
C SER A 130 8.24 -23.42 23.76
N VAL A 131 7.79 -24.17 22.75
CA VAL A 131 6.37 -24.25 22.38
C VAL A 131 5.51 -24.64 23.59
N GLU A 132 6.04 -25.45 24.50
CA GLU A 132 5.34 -25.89 25.70
C GLU A 132 5.05 -24.74 26.68
N ASP A 133 5.89 -23.70 26.71
CA ASP A 133 5.74 -22.54 27.61
C ASP A 133 4.53 -21.67 27.23
N ILE A 134 4.21 -21.66 25.94
CA ILE A 134 3.16 -20.81 25.36
C ILE A 134 1.88 -21.59 25.04
N LYS A 135 1.96 -22.91 24.86
CA LYS A 135 0.82 -23.73 24.49
C LYS A 135 -0.19 -23.83 25.63
N GLY A 136 -1.44 -23.44 25.35
CA GLY A 136 -2.53 -23.48 26.34
C GLY A 136 -2.63 -22.26 27.26
N THR A 137 -1.73 -21.27 27.11
CA THR A 137 -1.90 -19.96 27.77
C THR A 137 -3.11 -19.24 27.17
N ASN A 138 -4.07 -18.84 28.01
CA ASN A 138 -5.30 -18.19 27.57
C ASN A 138 -5.09 -16.67 27.42
N GLY A 139 -5.48 -16.17 26.25
CA GLY A 139 -5.44 -14.75 25.91
C GLY A 139 -4.08 -14.28 25.42
N ARG A 140 -4.09 -13.06 24.93
CA ARG A 140 -2.96 -12.43 24.24
C ARG A 140 -1.74 -12.27 25.14
N ILE A 141 -0.58 -12.57 24.57
CA ILE A 141 0.73 -12.49 25.20
C ILE A 141 1.51 -11.33 24.57
N LEU A 142 2.16 -10.53 25.42
CA LEU A 142 3.24 -9.64 25.03
C LEU A 142 4.58 -10.33 25.29
N PHE A 143 5.32 -10.63 24.23
CA PHE A 143 6.67 -11.17 24.28
C PHE A 143 7.69 -10.03 24.30
N LEU A 144 8.56 -10.03 25.31
CA LEU A 144 9.74 -9.17 25.38
C LEU A 144 10.96 -10.06 25.15
N LEU A 145 11.59 -9.92 23.99
CA LEU A 145 12.62 -10.84 23.50
C LEU A 145 13.98 -10.16 23.50
N ASP A 146 14.96 -10.70 24.22
CA ASP A 146 16.34 -10.26 24.04
C ASP A 146 16.90 -10.80 22.72
N MET A 147 17.68 -9.96 22.02
CA MET A 147 18.34 -10.32 20.78
C MET A 147 19.61 -11.17 21.01
N ASN A 148 20.19 -11.09 22.22
CA ASN A 148 21.50 -11.65 22.53
C ASN A 148 21.45 -13.01 23.26
N MET A 149 20.34 -13.75 23.17
CA MET A 149 20.25 -15.05 23.83
C MET A 149 21.17 -16.10 23.19
N GLU A 150 21.86 -16.90 24.01
CA GLU A 150 22.74 -18.02 23.61
C GLU A 150 22.09 -18.93 22.54
N HIS A 151 22.83 -19.18 21.44
CA HIS A 151 22.39 -19.94 20.28
C HIS A 151 22.17 -21.43 20.59
N ILE A 152 20.94 -21.94 20.43
CA ILE A 152 20.67 -23.40 20.40
C ILE A 152 19.54 -23.67 19.39
N GLY A 153 19.90 -24.02 18.15
CA GLY A 153 18.98 -24.24 17.02
C GLY A 153 19.68 -24.43 15.66
N GLU A 154 18.91 -24.47 14.56
CA GLU A 154 19.45 -24.49 13.18
C GLU A 154 19.71 -23.08 12.60
N SER A 155 19.14 -22.01 13.20
CA SER A 155 19.35 -20.60 12.82
C SER A 155 20.06 -19.83 13.93
N ASN A 156 20.81 -18.79 13.55
CA ASN A 156 21.50 -17.89 14.46
C ASN A 156 20.59 -16.75 14.96
N ASP A 157 19.35 -16.66 14.48
CA ASP A 157 18.46 -15.54 14.76
C ASP A 157 17.24 -15.96 15.60
N VAL A 158 17.37 -15.75 16.91
CA VAL A 158 16.35 -16.13 17.89
C VAL A 158 15.06 -15.33 17.72
N ILE A 159 15.13 -14.09 17.20
CA ILE A 159 13.95 -13.23 17.04
C ILE A 159 13.04 -13.78 15.95
N LEU A 160 13.58 -14.06 14.76
CA LEU A 160 12.78 -14.57 13.64
C LEU A 160 12.28 -16.00 13.89
N GLU A 161 13.10 -16.86 14.49
CA GLU A 161 12.66 -18.21 14.88
C GLU A 161 11.47 -18.15 15.84
N THR A 162 11.55 -17.30 16.87
CA THR A 162 10.48 -17.11 17.86
C THR A 162 9.19 -16.62 17.20
N LEU A 163 9.28 -15.64 16.28
CA LEU A 163 8.12 -15.15 15.54
C LEU A 163 7.48 -16.23 14.66
N VAL A 164 8.27 -17.08 14.00
CA VAL A 164 7.76 -18.21 13.21
C VAL A 164 7.02 -19.20 14.11
N GLU A 165 7.53 -19.50 15.30
CA GLU A 165 6.87 -20.39 16.25
C GLU A 165 5.56 -19.80 16.78
N ILE A 166 5.55 -18.53 17.17
CA ILE A 166 4.33 -17.82 17.60
C ILE A 166 3.27 -17.89 16.49
N ASN A 167 3.64 -17.52 15.26
CA ASN A 167 2.74 -17.52 14.10
C ASN A 167 2.27 -18.92 13.67
N LYS A 168 2.90 -19.99 14.17
CA LYS A 168 2.54 -21.37 13.87
C LYS A 168 1.67 -22.02 14.95
N PHE A 169 1.93 -21.71 16.22
CA PHE A 169 1.30 -22.39 17.35
C PHE A 169 0.27 -21.53 18.09
N ARG A 170 0.26 -20.22 17.86
CA ARG A 170 -0.63 -19.23 18.50
C ARG A 170 -1.17 -18.21 17.50
N ASP A 171 -1.42 -18.64 16.27
CA ASP A 171 -1.90 -17.76 15.19
C ASP A 171 -3.27 -17.13 15.47
N GLU A 172 -4.09 -17.73 16.33
CA GLU A 172 -5.42 -17.22 16.68
C GLU A 172 -5.44 -16.17 17.82
N GLU A 173 -4.30 -15.96 18.51
CA GLU A 173 -4.25 -15.20 19.78
C GLU A 173 -3.76 -13.75 19.64
N LEU A 174 -3.36 -13.36 18.41
CA LEU A 174 -2.91 -11.99 18.06
C LEU A 174 -1.74 -11.48 18.90
N ASP A 175 -0.88 -12.39 19.39
CA ASP A 175 0.24 -12.07 20.25
C ASP A 175 1.17 -10.98 19.67
N ILE A 176 1.80 -10.20 20.55
CA ILE A 176 2.71 -9.11 20.18
C ILE A 176 4.11 -9.48 20.65
N ALA A 177 5.11 -9.34 19.78
CA ALA A 177 6.51 -9.42 20.17
C ALA A 177 7.20 -8.06 20.03
N ILE A 178 8.02 -7.72 21.02
CA ILE A 178 8.89 -6.55 21.03
C ILE A 178 10.30 -7.03 21.40
N VAL A 179 11.28 -6.64 20.59
CA VAL A 179 12.70 -6.88 20.85
C VAL A 179 13.16 -5.90 21.93
N TYR A 180 13.69 -6.43 23.02
CA TYR A 180 14.20 -5.67 24.16
C TYR A 180 15.72 -5.71 24.17
N SER A 181 16.37 -4.75 23.50
CA SER A 181 17.83 -4.75 23.33
C SER A 181 18.40 -3.34 23.19
N ASN A 182 19.65 -3.14 23.60
CA ASN A 182 20.42 -1.92 23.34
C ASN A 182 21.24 -1.98 22.05
N GLU A 183 21.24 -3.11 21.37
CA GLU A 183 22.04 -3.35 20.16
C GLU A 183 21.16 -3.41 18.92
N LYS A 184 21.74 -3.05 17.77
CA LYS A 184 21.16 -3.28 16.43
C LYS A 184 19.73 -2.73 16.22
N LEU A 185 19.32 -1.73 17.01
CA LEU A 185 18.00 -1.09 16.93
C LEU A 185 17.69 -0.52 15.54
N MET A 186 18.73 -0.16 14.77
CA MET A 186 18.64 0.31 13.38
C MET A 186 17.88 -0.64 12.43
N HIS A 187 17.88 -1.95 12.69
CA HIS A 187 17.12 -2.93 11.89
C HIS A 187 15.60 -2.77 12.06
N TYR A 188 15.14 -2.11 13.12
CA TYR A 188 13.73 -2.01 13.49
C TYR A 188 13.12 -0.62 13.28
N GLU A 189 13.88 0.33 12.75
CA GLU A 189 13.45 1.74 12.63
C GLU A 189 12.33 1.94 11.60
N ASN A 190 12.44 1.32 10.42
CA ASN A 190 11.50 1.53 9.32
C ASN A 190 11.22 0.23 8.56
N HIS A 191 10.18 0.23 7.73
CA HIS A 191 9.74 -0.99 7.06
C HIS A 191 10.80 -1.55 6.09
N GLN A 192 11.62 -0.69 5.46
CA GLN A 192 12.70 -1.13 4.56
C GLN A 192 13.83 -1.82 5.33
N SER A 193 14.27 -1.26 6.46
CA SER A 193 15.32 -1.89 7.28
C SER A 193 14.85 -3.22 7.89
N LYS A 194 13.59 -3.28 8.35
CA LYS A 194 12.96 -4.52 8.83
C LYS A 194 12.90 -5.61 7.77
N THR A 195 12.46 -5.24 6.56
CA THR A 195 12.39 -6.17 5.43
C THR A 195 13.77 -6.69 5.09
N LYS A 196 14.76 -5.80 4.95
CA LYS A 196 16.14 -6.17 4.63
C LYS A 196 16.72 -7.16 5.65
N TYR A 197 16.53 -6.89 6.94
CA TYR A 197 16.95 -7.79 8.01
C TYR A 197 16.32 -9.19 7.85
N ILE A 198 15.02 -9.28 7.56
CA ILE A 198 14.36 -10.56 7.28
C ILE A 198 14.97 -11.26 6.05
N GLU A 199 15.23 -10.52 4.96
CA GLU A 199 15.78 -11.13 3.74
C GLU A 199 17.19 -11.67 3.96
N ASP A 200 18.04 -10.88 4.63
CA ASP A 200 19.42 -11.24 4.94
C ASP A 200 19.46 -12.51 5.81
N THR A 201 18.63 -12.56 6.86
CA THR A 201 18.58 -13.72 7.78
C THR A 201 17.99 -14.97 7.14
N ILE A 202 16.90 -14.89 6.35
CA ILE A 202 16.31 -16.07 5.69
C ILE A 202 17.25 -16.66 4.63
N GLN A 203 18.11 -15.85 4.01
CA GLN A 203 19.10 -16.35 3.06
C GLN A 203 20.25 -17.12 3.75
N THR A 204 20.64 -16.69 4.95
CA THR A 204 21.75 -17.29 5.70
C THR A 204 21.32 -18.47 6.55
N ASP A 205 20.13 -18.41 7.13
CA ASP A 205 19.63 -19.37 8.09
C ASP A 205 18.47 -20.18 7.50
N LYS A 206 18.38 -21.48 7.79
CA LYS A 206 17.41 -22.43 7.20
C LYS A 206 15.94 -22.20 7.61
N ILE A 207 15.53 -20.96 7.91
CA ILE A 207 14.16 -20.61 8.27
C ILE A 207 13.28 -20.72 7.01
N LYS A 208 12.31 -21.65 7.03
CA LYS A 208 11.37 -21.86 5.91
C LYS A 208 10.13 -21.00 6.08
N VAL A 209 10.08 -19.88 5.38
CA VAL A 209 8.93 -18.97 5.30
C VAL A 209 8.54 -18.79 3.83
N ASN A 210 7.25 -18.66 3.53
CA ASN A 210 6.83 -18.37 2.15
C ASN A 210 7.04 -16.88 1.80
N GLU A 211 7.08 -16.55 0.50
CA GLU A 211 7.35 -15.17 0.05
C GLU A 211 6.36 -14.13 0.59
N LEU A 212 5.09 -14.48 0.74
CA LEU A 212 4.09 -13.56 1.30
C LEU A 212 4.37 -13.28 2.78
N GLU A 213 4.63 -14.32 3.57
CA GLU A 213 4.90 -14.22 5.00
C GLU A 213 6.18 -13.43 5.28
N LYS A 214 7.21 -13.56 4.43
CA LYS A 214 8.45 -12.79 4.50
C LYS A 214 8.20 -11.28 4.59
N TYR A 215 7.39 -10.72 3.69
CA TYR A 215 7.09 -9.29 3.69
C TYR A 215 6.12 -8.90 4.80
N LEU A 216 5.20 -9.79 5.18
CA LEU A 216 4.25 -9.51 6.24
C LEU A 216 4.93 -9.43 7.62
N MET A 217 5.90 -10.29 7.91
CA MET A 217 6.60 -10.35 9.21
C MET A 217 7.28 -9.03 9.59
N ALA A 218 7.66 -8.19 8.62
CA ALA A 218 8.19 -6.85 8.88
C ALA A 218 7.23 -5.96 9.69
N HIS A 219 5.92 -6.22 9.65
CA HIS A 219 4.95 -5.51 10.47
C HIS A 219 4.94 -5.95 11.95
N GLN A 220 5.53 -7.10 12.27
CA GLN A 220 5.60 -7.65 13.63
C GLN A 220 6.91 -7.27 14.34
N LEU A 221 7.92 -6.81 13.60
CA LEU A 221 9.23 -6.45 14.15
C LEU A 221 9.22 -5.04 14.74
N TRP A 222 9.34 -4.96 16.06
CA TRP A 222 9.45 -3.70 16.81
C TRP A 222 10.46 -3.87 17.93
N ALA A 223 11.16 -2.80 18.27
CA ALA A 223 12.21 -2.85 19.28
C ALA A 223 12.10 -1.67 20.26
N ILE A 224 12.60 -1.89 21.47
CA ILE A 224 12.76 -0.89 22.52
C ILE A 224 14.10 -1.13 23.23
N SER A 225 14.76 -0.04 23.62
CA SER A 225 16.02 -0.07 24.38
C SER A 225 15.82 -0.62 25.80
N LYS A 226 16.87 -1.25 26.34
CA LYS A 226 16.95 -1.58 27.76
C LYS A 226 17.30 -0.29 28.52
N GLU A 227 16.43 0.13 29.44
CA GLU A 227 16.54 1.41 30.16
C GLU A 227 16.88 1.22 31.64
N LYS A 228 17.76 2.09 32.16
CA LYS A 228 18.14 2.11 33.59
C LYS A 228 17.18 2.94 34.46
N GLU A 229 16.27 3.69 33.85
CA GLU A 229 15.30 4.54 34.52
C GLU A 229 13.87 4.07 34.20
N GLU A 230 13.06 3.89 35.23
CA GLU A 230 11.69 3.36 35.09
C GLU A 230 10.80 4.26 34.24
N ASP A 231 10.84 5.58 34.43
CA ASP A 231 10.01 6.52 33.67
C ASP A 231 10.33 6.50 32.16
N LYS A 232 11.60 6.29 31.81
CA LYS A 232 12.02 6.16 30.40
C LYS A 232 11.52 4.84 29.79
N LEU A 233 11.61 3.74 30.54
CA LEU A 233 11.08 2.45 30.11
C LEU A 233 9.57 2.50 29.85
N ILE A 234 8.81 3.07 30.80
CA ILE A 234 7.35 3.20 30.68
C ILE A 234 6.99 4.03 29.44
N LYS A 235 7.65 5.17 29.24
CA LYS A 235 7.42 6.02 28.08
C LYS A 235 7.74 5.30 26.77
N GLY A 236 8.88 4.62 26.70
CA GLY A 236 9.27 3.83 25.53
C GLY A 236 8.27 2.72 25.21
N LEU A 237 7.78 2.01 26.24
CA LEU A 237 6.78 0.95 26.08
C LEU A 237 5.44 1.51 25.58
N ASN A 238 4.98 2.64 26.10
CA ASN A 238 3.77 3.31 25.61
C ASN A 238 3.85 3.61 24.10
N GLU A 239 4.97 4.17 23.66
CA GLU A 239 5.19 4.55 22.26
C GLU A 239 5.33 3.33 21.33
N VAL A 240 6.07 2.30 21.75
CA VAL A 240 6.35 1.13 20.91
C VAL A 240 5.18 0.14 20.91
N LEU A 241 4.52 -0.09 22.05
CA LEU A 241 3.43 -1.06 22.15
C LEU A 241 2.27 -0.71 21.22
N SER A 242 1.88 0.56 21.17
CA SER A 242 0.82 1.03 20.27
C SER A 242 1.17 0.78 18.80
N LYS A 243 2.40 1.12 18.40
CA LYS A 243 2.90 0.85 17.04
C LYS A 243 2.96 -0.65 16.73
N ALA A 244 3.43 -1.45 17.70
CA ALA A 244 3.51 -2.89 17.57
C ALA A 244 2.15 -3.56 17.46
N ALA A 245 1.15 -3.05 18.18
CA ALA A 245 -0.22 -3.52 18.11
C ALA A 245 -0.86 -3.18 16.75
N ILE A 246 -0.64 -1.96 16.21
CA ILE A 246 -1.07 -1.59 14.84
C ILE A 246 -0.38 -2.50 13.81
N GLY A 247 0.93 -2.67 13.93
CA GLY A 247 1.72 -3.50 13.03
C GLY A 247 1.25 -4.96 13.00
N ASN A 248 1.07 -5.58 14.17
CA ASN A 248 0.54 -6.94 14.26
C ASN A 248 -0.89 -7.04 13.70
N SER A 249 -1.76 -6.07 14.00
CA SER A 249 -3.12 -6.08 13.45
C SER A 249 -3.12 -5.98 11.92
N LEU A 250 -2.21 -5.17 11.36
CA LEU A 250 -2.01 -5.04 9.92
C LEU A 250 -1.48 -6.34 9.30
N TYR A 251 -0.54 -7.02 9.97
CA TYR A 251 -0.07 -8.36 9.58
C TYR A 251 -1.23 -9.34 9.39
N TYR A 252 -2.08 -9.51 10.41
CA TYR A 252 -3.21 -10.44 10.36
C TYR A 252 -4.25 -10.02 9.30
N TYR A 253 -4.57 -8.73 9.23
CA TYR A 253 -5.50 -8.20 8.23
C TYR A 253 -5.05 -8.51 6.80
N LEU A 254 -3.79 -8.21 6.46
CA LEU A 254 -3.24 -8.45 5.13
C LEU A 254 -3.14 -9.94 4.80
N ARG A 255 -2.73 -10.77 5.78
CA ARG A 255 -2.67 -12.24 5.63
C ARG A 255 -4.05 -12.82 5.30
N ILE A 256 -5.11 -12.36 5.97
CA ILE A 256 -6.49 -12.82 5.72
C ILE A 256 -6.97 -12.31 4.35
N LYS A 257 -6.70 -11.06 3.99
CA LYS A 257 -7.05 -10.52 2.67
C LYS A 257 -6.40 -11.30 1.52
N ALA A 258 -5.14 -11.72 1.68
CA ALA A 258 -4.49 -12.60 0.73
C ALA A 258 -5.18 -13.96 0.60
N LYS A 259 -5.60 -14.58 1.72
CA LYS A 259 -6.42 -15.81 1.70
C LYS A 259 -7.75 -15.62 0.97
N ILE A 260 -8.50 -14.56 1.28
CA ILE A 260 -9.78 -14.24 0.60
C ILE A 260 -9.58 -14.14 -0.91
N MET A 261 -8.51 -13.47 -1.34
CA MET A 261 -8.18 -13.32 -2.75
C MET A 261 -7.88 -14.66 -3.41
N ASN A 262 -7.08 -15.50 -2.77
CA ASN A 262 -6.77 -16.84 -3.27
C ASN A 262 -8.03 -17.72 -3.37
N ASP A 263 -8.90 -17.71 -2.35
CA ASP A 263 -10.14 -18.47 -2.35
C ASP A 263 -11.05 -18.05 -3.51
N ALA A 264 -11.19 -16.74 -3.75
CA ALA A 264 -12.00 -16.23 -4.87
C ALA A 264 -11.44 -16.63 -6.24
N ILE A 265 -10.11 -16.65 -6.40
CA ILE A 265 -9.44 -17.13 -7.62
C ILE A 265 -9.69 -18.62 -7.82
N MET A 266 -9.55 -19.43 -6.77
CA MET A 266 -9.79 -20.88 -6.83
C MET A 266 -11.25 -21.21 -7.19
N GLU A 267 -12.20 -20.43 -6.67
CA GLU A 267 -13.61 -20.56 -7.05
C GLU A 267 -13.85 -20.20 -8.52
N LEU A 268 -13.22 -19.13 -9.03
CA LEU A 268 -13.29 -18.77 -10.44
C LEU A 268 -12.71 -19.88 -11.34
N ILE A 269 -11.60 -20.49 -10.94
CA ILE A 269 -10.98 -21.65 -11.64
C ILE A 269 -11.92 -22.87 -11.63
N SER A 270 -12.72 -23.03 -10.58
CA SER A 270 -13.61 -24.18 -10.42
C SER A 270 -14.92 -24.12 -11.22
N LEU A 271 -15.19 -23.00 -11.91
CA LEU A 271 -16.39 -22.85 -12.72
C LEU A 271 -16.46 -23.90 -13.83
N SER A 272 -17.66 -24.46 -14.03
CA SER A 272 -17.87 -25.45 -15.08
C SER A 272 -17.92 -24.80 -16.47
N GLU A 273 -17.69 -25.58 -17.53
CA GLU A 273 -17.89 -25.11 -18.91
C GLU A 273 -19.30 -24.57 -19.14
N GLN A 274 -20.31 -25.10 -18.44
CA GLN A 274 -21.68 -24.62 -18.55
C GLN A 274 -21.85 -23.23 -17.94
N ASP A 275 -21.20 -22.94 -16.81
CA ASP A 275 -21.21 -21.62 -16.17
C ASP A 275 -20.55 -20.58 -17.10
N PHE A 276 -19.40 -20.92 -17.68
CA PHE A 276 -18.74 -20.07 -18.69
C PHE A 276 -19.63 -19.81 -19.90
N ARG A 277 -20.41 -20.81 -20.36
CA ARG A 277 -21.37 -20.62 -21.45
C ARG A 277 -22.50 -19.66 -21.08
N TYR A 278 -22.95 -19.62 -19.82
CA TYR A 278 -23.93 -18.63 -19.38
C TYR A 278 -23.33 -17.23 -19.34
N LEU A 279 -22.14 -17.07 -18.75
CA LEU A 279 -21.43 -15.79 -18.72
C LEU A 279 -21.18 -15.24 -20.13
N LEU A 280 -20.82 -16.10 -21.09
CA LEU A 280 -20.65 -15.73 -22.49
C LEU A 280 -21.96 -15.24 -23.13
N LYS A 281 -23.08 -15.88 -22.81
CA LYS A 281 -24.40 -15.47 -23.32
C LYS A 281 -24.81 -14.12 -22.74
N ASP A 282 -24.61 -13.92 -21.44
CA ASP A 282 -24.92 -12.66 -20.78
C ASP A 282 -24.06 -11.52 -21.36
N ALA A 283 -22.74 -11.76 -21.51
CA ALA A 283 -21.83 -10.82 -22.17
C ALA A 283 -22.30 -10.47 -23.60
N LEU A 284 -22.72 -11.48 -24.37
CA LEU A 284 -23.23 -11.28 -25.73
C LEU A 284 -24.53 -10.48 -25.75
N ILE A 285 -25.44 -10.66 -24.80
CA ILE A 285 -26.73 -9.95 -24.76
C ILE A 285 -26.52 -8.49 -24.36
N GLU A 286 -25.73 -8.25 -23.31
CA GLU A 286 -25.47 -6.90 -22.79
C GLU A 286 -24.48 -6.10 -23.64
N GLY A 287 -23.76 -6.77 -24.53
CA GLY A 287 -22.70 -6.18 -25.34
C GLY A 287 -21.48 -5.76 -24.54
N GLU A 288 -21.20 -6.51 -23.48
CA GLU A 288 -20.07 -6.32 -22.59
C GLU A 288 -18.91 -7.25 -22.99
N SER A 289 -17.66 -6.85 -22.68
CA SER A 289 -16.49 -7.74 -22.83
C SER A 289 -16.57 -8.90 -21.84
N ILE A 290 -16.15 -10.10 -22.25
CA ILE A 290 -16.10 -11.25 -21.33
C ILE A 290 -15.14 -11.01 -20.16
N ILE A 291 -14.09 -10.20 -20.37
CA ILE A 291 -13.13 -9.84 -19.32
C ILE A 291 -13.84 -9.06 -18.22
N ASN A 292 -14.71 -8.11 -18.57
CA ASN A 292 -15.44 -7.28 -17.60
C ASN A 292 -16.43 -8.13 -16.80
N VAL A 293 -17.09 -9.09 -17.45
CA VAL A 293 -17.97 -10.07 -16.78
C VAL A 293 -17.17 -10.91 -15.77
N LEU A 294 -15.99 -11.38 -16.14
CA LEU A 294 -15.11 -12.16 -15.25
C LEU A 294 -14.61 -11.33 -14.07
N GLN A 295 -14.21 -10.07 -14.28
CA GLN A 295 -13.81 -9.15 -13.21
C GLN A 295 -14.94 -8.91 -12.22
N ARG A 296 -16.17 -8.66 -12.70
CA ARG A 296 -17.36 -8.50 -11.85
C ARG A 296 -17.66 -9.76 -11.03
N LEU A 297 -17.50 -10.94 -11.65
CA LEU A 297 -17.66 -12.21 -10.96
C LEU A 297 -16.60 -12.42 -9.89
N GLN A 298 -15.33 -12.15 -10.19
CA GLN A 298 -14.24 -12.20 -9.22
C GLN A 298 -14.53 -11.28 -8.03
N GLN A 299 -14.97 -10.04 -8.26
CA GLN A 299 -15.34 -9.12 -7.19
C GLN A 299 -16.51 -9.65 -6.33
N SER A 300 -17.49 -10.31 -6.98
CA SER A 300 -18.62 -10.93 -6.28
C SER A 300 -18.17 -12.09 -5.40
N LEU A 301 -17.22 -12.91 -5.88
CA LEU A 301 -16.61 -14.01 -5.10
C LEU A 301 -15.78 -13.48 -3.93
N LEU A 302 -15.00 -12.41 -4.13
CA LEU A 302 -14.29 -11.72 -3.05
C LEU A 302 -15.26 -11.28 -1.95
N ASN A 303 -16.36 -10.61 -2.33
CA ASN A 303 -17.37 -10.13 -1.38
C ASN A 303 -18.05 -11.29 -0.63
N LYS A 304 -18.37 -12.38 -1.33
CA LYS A 304 -18.93 -13.60 -0.72
C LYS A 304 -17.96 -14.18 0.31
N ASN A 305 -16.68 -14.33 -0.04
CA ASN A 305 -15.70 -14.99 0.81
C ASN A 305 -15.37 -14.15 2.04
N GLU A 306 -15.30 -12.83 1.89
CA GLU A 306 -15.20 -11.88 3.01
C GLU A 306 -16.41 -11.97 3.95
N PHE A 307 -17.63 -12.04 3.40
CA PHE A 307 -18.85 -12.18 4.21
C PHE A 307 -18.87 -13.49 5.00
N ILE A 308 -18.51 -14.62 4.37
CA ILE A 308 -18.45 -15.92 5.03
C ILE A 308 -17.44 -15.87 6.17
N ARG A 309 -16.21 -15.40 5.92
CA ARG A 309 -15.18 -15.27 6.96
C ARG A 309 -15.63 -14.37 8.10
N LYS A 310 -16.20 -13.19 7.83
CA LYS A 310 -16.75 -12.34 8.89
C LYS A 310 -17.77 -13.04 9.80
N LYS A 311 -18.54 -13.98 9.26
CA LYS A 311 -19.54 -14.73 10.02
C LYS A 311 -18.96 -15.93 10.78
N THR A 312 -17.97 -16.62 10.21
CA THR A 312 -17.49 -17.91 10.71
C THR A 312 -16.13 -17.83 11.41
N ASP A 313 -15.33 -16.82 11.08
CA ASP A 313 -13.95 -16.64 11.49
C ASP A 313 -13.89 -15.58 12.60
N VAL A 314 -13.71 -16.07 13.83
CA VAL A 314 -13.61 -15.22 15.02
C VAL A 314 -12.33 -14.36 14.97
N GLU A 315 -11.26 -14.86 14.34
CA GLU A 315 -9.97 -14.17 14.20
C GLU A 315 -10.11 -12.96 13.28
N TYR A 316 -10.83 -13.10 12.16
CA TYR A 316 -11.05 -11.97 11.25
C TYR A 316 -11.85 -10.84 11.91
N SER A 317 -12.86 -11.19 12.70
CA SER A 317 -13.63 -10.18 13.44
C SER A 317 -12.82 -9.54 14.57
N ARG A 318 -12.01 -10.32 15.29
CA ARG A 318 -11.12 -9.81 16.36
C ARG A 318 -10.02 -8.93 15.81
N SER A 319 -9.28 -9.37 14.80
CA SER A 319 -8.18 -8.59 14.19
C SER A 319 -8.66 -7.23 13.65
N ILE A 320 -9.86 -7.16 13.09
CA ILE A 320 -10.47 -5.87 12.69
C ILE A 320 -10.89 -5.05 13.92
N SER A 321 -11.50 -5.66 14.93
CA SER A 321 -11.88 -4.97 16.17
C SER A 321 -10.65 -4.37 16.88
N ASP A 322 -9.60 -5.18 17.06
CA ASP A 322 -8.32 -4.77 17.62
C ASP A 322 -7.73 -3.60 16.85
N LEU A 323 -7.67 -3.70 15.51
CA LEU A 323 -7.19 -2.60 14.67
C LEU A 323 -7.99 -1.32 14.91
N LEU A 324 -9.31 -1.41 14.96
CA LEU A 324 -10.18 -0.26 15.20
C LEU A 324 -10.03 0.31 16.62
N GLU A 325 -9.89 -0.53 17.64
CA GLU A 325 -9.70 -0.13 19.03
C GLU A 325 -8.34 0.55 19.25
N ILE A 326 -7.27 -0.01 18.69
CA ILE A 326 -5.93 0.57 18.75
C ILE A 326 -5.88 1.89 17.96
N VAL A 327 -6.51 1.93 16.78
CA VAL A 327 -6.65 3.18 16.01
C VAL A 327 -7.46 4.21 16.79
N ASN A 328 -8.46 3.82 17.59
CA ASN A 328 -9.18 4.76 18.44
C ASN A 328 -8.30 5.37 19.53
N ILE A 329 -7.41 4.59 20.16
CA ILE A 329 -6.42 5.12 21.11
C ILE A 329 -5.51 6.15 20.41
N ALA A 330 -4.96 5.79 19.24
CA ALA A 330 -4.12 6.70 18.45
C ALA A 330 -4.90 7.93 17.94
N ASN A 331 -6.20 7.77 17.66
CA ASN A 331 -7.07 8.86 17.25
C ASN A 331 -7.28 9.85 18.39
N ASP A 332 -7.34 9.42 19.65
CA ASP A 332 -7.43 10.36 20.77
C ASP A 332 -6.20 11.27 20.84
N ASP A 333 -5.01 10.74 20.57
CA ASP A 333 -3.77 11.52 20.49
C ASP A 333 -3.82 12.53 19.32
N ILE A 334 -4.28 12.09 18.14
CA ILE A 334 -4.46 12.95 16.97
C ILE A 334 -5.54 14.01 17.23
N VAL A 335 -6.66 13.64 17.84
CA VAL A 335 -7.76 14.54 18.18
C VAL A 335 -7.31 15.57 19.21
N ASN A 336 -6.51 15.18 20.19
CA ASN A 336 -5.93 16.11 21.16
C ASN A 336 -4.93 17.06 20.50
N LEU A 337 -4.08 16.55 19.60
CA LEU A 337 -3.22 17.37 18.74
C LEU A 337 -4.02 18.37 17.88
N LEU A 338 -5.19 17.95 17.39
CA LEU A 338 -6.10 18.77 16.59
C LEU A 338 -6.94 19.75 17.42
N LYS A 339 -7.18 19.49 18.72
CA LYS A 339 -7.91 20.37 19.65
C LYS A 339 -7.09 21.58 20.07
N GLU A 340 -5.78 21.44 20.24
CA GLU A 340 -4.88 22.54 20.63
C GLU A 340 -4.71 23.60 19.55
N VAL A 341 -5.30 23.37 18.38
CA VAL A 341 -4.97 24.10 17.20
C VAL A 341 -6.23 24.53 16.46
N GLU A 342 -6.35 25.82 16.13
CA GLU A 342 -7.24 26.31 15.08
C GLU A 342 -6.81 25.78 13.67
N LYS A 343 -6.26 24.55 13.58
CA LYS A 343 -5.48 23.99 12.46
C LYS A 343 -6.11 22.76 11.83
N VAL A 344 -7.43 22.52 11.86
CA VAL A 344 -7.98 21.48 10.95
C VAL A 344 -7.64 21.83 9.49
N LYS A 345 -7.71 23.13 9.15
CA LYS A 345 -7.31 23.62 7.83
C LYS A 345 -5.80 23.52 7.60
N LYS A 346 -4.96 24.01 8.54
CA LYS A 346 -3.50 23.93 8.40
C LYS A 346 -2.97 22.48 8.43
N PHE A 347 -3.59 21.56 9.18
CA PHE A 347 -3.26 20.14 9.18
C PHE A 347 -3.61 19.50 7.83
N LYS A 348 -4.77 19.82 7.24
CA LYS A 348 -5.11 19.40 5.88
C LYS A 348 -4.12 19.94 4.84
N GLU A 349 -3.72 21.20 4.95
CA GLU A 349 -2.72 21.83 4.09
C GLU A 349 -1.35 21.14 4.24
N GLN A 350 -0.90 20.90 5.47
CA GLN A 350 0.37 20.24 5.76
C GLN A 350 0.38 18.77 5.32
N SER A 351 -0.66 18.00 5.61
CA SER A 351 -0.77 16.61 5.17
C SER A 351 -0.79 16.48 3.64
N LYS A 352 -1.47 17.40 2.93
CA LYS A 352 -1.41 17.45 1.47
C LYS A 352 0.00 17.80 0.99
N LYS A 353 0.64 18.80 1.59
CA LYS A 353 2.02 19.20 1.28
C LYS A 353 2.98 18.04 1.48
N GLU A 354 2.88 17.32 2.58
CA GLU A 354 3.66 16.11 2.86
C GLU A 354 3.37 15.02 1.81
N LYS A 355 2.11 14.80 1.40
CA LYS A 355 1.81 13.86 0.30
C LYS A 355 2.46 14.25 -1.03
N PHE A 356 2.56 15.55 -1.33
CA PHE A 356 3.25 16.06 -2.52
C PHE A 356 4.78 15.98 -2.39
N GLU A 357 5.34 16.39 -1.25
CA GLU A 357 6.78 16.57 -1.03
C GLU A 357 7.50 15.27 -0.71
N THR A 358 6.88 14.39 0.08
CA THR A 358 7.51 13.14 0.50
C THR A 358 7.52 12.09 -0.62
N GLY A 359 6.72 12.28 -1.67
CA GLY A 359 6.61 11.34 -2.78
C GLY A 359 6.17 9.93 -2.35
N VAL A 360 5.70 9.75 -1.11
CA VAL A 360 5.41 8.44 -0.51
C VAL A 360 4.38 7.65 -1.33
N PHE A 361 3.51 8.37 -2.05
CA PHE A 361 2.53 7.76 -2.93
C PHE A 361 2.85 7.90 -4.42
N ARG A 362 3.96 8.52 -4.83
CA ARG A 362 4.23 8.88 -6.25
C ARG A 362 4.00 7.68 -7.18
N ASN A 363 4.55 6.52 -6.84
CA ASN A 363 4.50 5.29 -7.65
C ASN A 363 3.21 4.46 -7.50
N ILE A 364 2.29 4.84 -6.60
CA ILE A 364 1.02 4.11 -6.35
C ILE A 364 -0.19 4.98 -6.69
N SER A 365 -0.18 6.23 -6.22
CA SER A 365 -1.26 7.20 -6.45
C SER A 365 -1.47 7.50 -7.93
N GLU A 366 -0.42 7.42 -8.76
CA GLU A 366 -0.50 7.62 -10.21
C GLU A 366 -1.40 6.60 -10.90
N TYR A 367 -1.56 5.40 -10.34
CA TYR A 367 -2.45 4.34 -10.84
C TYR A 367 -3.75 4.21 -10.03
N GLY A 368 -3.92 5.00 -8.97
CA GLY A 368 -5.04 4.85 -8.03
C GLY A 368 -6.36 5.48 -8.51
N LEU A 369 -6.31 6.32 -9.55
CA LEU A 369 -7.47 7.12 -9.99
C LEU A 369 -7.91 6.83 -11.42
N VAL A 370 -6.97 6.42 -12.26
CA VAL A 370 -7.18 6.22 -13.69
C VAL A 370 -6.82 4.78 -14.01
N ASP A 371 -7.77 4.07 -14.63
CA ASP A 371 -7.52 2.81 -15.29
C ASP A 371 -6.91 3.08 -16.67
N TYR A 372 -5.61 2.84 -16.78
CA TYR A 372 -4.83 2.98 -18.02
C TYR A 372 -4.91 1.74 -18.90
N SER A 373 -5.47 0.62 -18.41
CA SER A 373 -5.52 -0.63 -19.15
C SER A 373 -6.55 -0.60 -20.29
N VAL A 374 -7.52 0.31 -20.21
CA VAL A 374 -8.69 0.39 -21.12
C VAL A 374 -8.33 0.47 -22.61
N ASN A 375 -7.19 1.05 -22.97
CA ASN A 375 -6.73 1.08 -24.36
C ASN A 375 -6.12 -0.25 -24.79
N HIS A 376 -5.33 -0.87 -23.91
CA HIS A 376 -4.70 -2.18 -24.17
C HIS A 376 -5.71 -3.33 -24.19
N THR A 377 -6.82 -3.19 -23.46
CA THR A 377 -7.96 -4.12 -23.51
C THR A 377 -8.96 -3.78 -24.61
N TYR A 378 -8.75 -2.68 -25.35
CA TYR A 378 -9.65 -2.16 -26.38
C TYR A 378 -11.09 -1.99 -25.88
N GLU A 379 -11.27 -1.55 -24.64
CA GLU A 379 -12.61 -1.36 -24.10
C GLU A 379 -13.37 -0.27 -24.84
N ASP A 380 -14.68 -0.47 -24.98
CA ASP A 380 -15.56 0.56 -25.54
C ASP A 380 -15.60 1.79 -24.63
N ILE A 381 -15.98 2.93 -25.20
CA ILE A 381 -16.08 4.16 -24.41
C ILE A 381 -17.11 4.00 -23.27
N SER A 382 -16.87 4.65 -22.13
CA SER A 382 -17.73 4.63 -20.95
C SER A 382 -17.62 5.94 -20.16
N THR A 383 -18.63 6.27 -19.35
CA THR A 383 -18.59 7.45 -18.48
C THR A 383 -17.33 7.41 -17.60
N GLY A 384 -16.63 8.55 -17.49
CA GLY A 384 -15.37 8.66 -16.78
C GLY A 384 -14.13 8.52 -17.67
N ASP A 385 -14.28 8.11 -18.94
CA ASP A 385 -13.18 8.11 -19.90
C ASP A 385 -12.59 9.53 -20.05
N ILE A 386 -11.27 9.59 -20.05
CA ILE A 386 -10.50 10.83 -20.17
C ILE A 386 -9.87 10.89 -21.56
N PHE A 387 -10.04 12.03 -22.20
CA PHE A 387 -9.49 12.34 -23.51
C PHE A 387 -8.59 13.56 -23.41
N LYS A 388 -7.41 13.52 -24.02
CA LYS A 388 -6.60 14.69 -24.35
C LYS A 388 -7.03 15.14 -25.75
N LEU A 389 -7.37 16.41 -25.93
CA LEU A 389 -7.89 16.93 -27.19
C LEU A 389 -7.35 18.32 -27.52
N GLU A 390 -7.14 18.57 -28.80
CA GLU A 390 -6.87 19.90 -29.34
C GLU A 390 -8.18 20.47 -29.89
N VAL A 391 -8.88 21.24 -29.06
CA VAL A 391 -10.12 21.93 -29.44
C VAL A 391 -9.78 22.98 -30.50
N LEU A 392 -10.63 23.10 -31.51
CA LEU A 392 -10.43 24.10 -32.55
C LEU A 392 -10.37 25.52 -31.95
N GLY A 393 -9.26 26.22 -32.20
CA GLY A 393 -9.03 27.59 -31.73
C GLY A 393 -8.40 27.71 -30.34
N ASP A 394 -8.14 26.60 -29.63
CA ASP A 394 -7.37 26.62 -28.38
C ASP A 394 -5.85 26.50 -28.68
N GLU A 395 -5.04 27.30 -28.00
CA GLU A 395 -3.56 27.28 -28.15
C GLU A 395 -2.87 26.12 -27.40
N SER A 396 -3.59 25.47 -26.48
CA SER A 396 -3.05 24.43 -25.60
C SER A 396 -4.01 23.23 -25.54
N PRO A 397 -3.50 21.98 -25.45
CA PRO A 397 -4.36 20.81 -25.33
C PRO A 397 -5.25 20.91 -24.10
N SER A 398 -6.52 20.59 -24.29
CA SER A 398 -7.54 20.49 -23.25
C SER A 398 -7.77 19.01 -22.92
N TYR A 399 -8.33 18.76 -21.73
CA TYR A 399 -8.70 17.42 -21.29
C TYR A 399 -10.21 17.32 -21.17
N GLY A 400 -10.82 16.30 -21.75
CA GLY A 400 -12.26 16.06 -21.75
C GLY A 400 -12.58 14.79 -20.97
N ILE A 401 -13.44 14.90 -19.95
CA ILE A 401 -13.94 13.73 -19.23
C ILE A 401 -15.36 13.43 -19.69
N LEU A 402 -15.62 12.20 -20.12
CA LEU A 402 -16.93 11.77 -20.61
C LEU A 402 -17.94 11.72 -19.45
N ILE A 403 -18.97 12.57 -19.54
CA ILE A 403 -20.03 12.72 -18.53
C ILE A 403 -21.40 12.25 -19.01
N THR A 404 -21.54 11.78 -20.25
CA THR A 404 -22.77 11.13 -20.73
C THR A 404 -23.13 9.96 -19.83
N ALA A 405 -24.42 9.70 -19.60
CA ALA A 405 -24.86 8.67 -18.68
C ALA A 405 -24.50 7.26 -19.17
N ASN A 406 -23.99 6.40 -18.26
CA ASN A 406 -23.57 5.03 -18.56
C ASN A 406 -24.65 4.16 -19.23
N CYS A 407 -25.95 4.47 -19.10
CA CYS A 407 -27.02 3.73 -19.75
C CYS A 407 -27.18 4.04 -21.24
N ASP A 408 -26.67 5.20 -21.68
CA ASP A 408 -26.86 5.70 -23.04
C ASP A 408 -25.66 5.42 -23.95
N ILE A 409 -24.54 5.06 -23.32
CA ILE A 409 -23.29 4.75 -23.99
C ILE A 409 -23.32 3.37 -24.66
N PRO A 410 -23.63 2.24 -24.00
CA PRO A 410 -23.39 0.90 -24.54
C PRO A 410 -23.93 0.64 -25.95
N ILE A 411 -23.13 -0.05 -26.77
CA ILE A 411 -23.51 -0.49 -28.10
C ILE A 411 -24.18 -1.87 -27.99
N ARG A 412 -25.46 -1.95 -28.35
CA ARG A 412 -26.24 -3.18 -28.28
C ARG A 412 -27.30 -3.23 -29.37
N PHE A 413 -27.96 -4.38 -29.51
CA PHE A 413 -29.18 -4.47 -30.31
C PHE A 413 -30.27 -3.57 -29.71
N GLY A 414 -31.20 -3.14 -30.57
CA GLY A 414 -32.52 -2.72 -30.10
C GLY A 414 -33.27 -3.87 -29.41
N ASN A 415 -34.58 -3.72 -29.24
CA ASN A 415 -35.40 -4.76 -28.62
C ASN A 415 -35.43 -6.06 -29.44
N LYS A 416 -35.04 -5.99 -30.73
CA LYS A 416 -34.95 -7.12 -31.66
C LYS A 416 -33.64 -7.04 -32.45
N PHE A 417 -33.07 -8.19 -32.79
CA PHE A 417 -31.87 -8.29 -33.65
C PHE A 417 -32.03 -7.57 -35.00
N SER A 418 -33.23 -7.56 -35.57
CA SER A 418 -33.55 -6.88 -36.82
C SER A 418 -33.47 -5.35 -36.76
N GLU A 419 -33.45 -4.75 -35.57
CA GLU A 419 -33.36 -3.30 -35.38
C GLU A 419 -31.93 -2.78 -35.55
N GLY A 420 -30.96 -3.67 -35.73
CA GLY A 420 -29.55 -3.32 -35.87
C GLY A 420 -28.91 -2.94 -34.54
N VAL A 421 -27.60 -2.68 -34.62
CA VAL A 421 -26.76 -2.33 -33.47
C VAL A 421 -26.55 -0.81 -33.46
N ARG A 422 -26.84 -0.16 -32.34
CA ARG A 422 -26.66 1.30 -32.18
C ARG A 422 -26.42 1.68 -30.72
N ARG A 423 -25.94 2.91 -30.51
CA ARG A 423 -25.97 3.60 -29.21
C ARG A 423 -27.34 4.26 -29.02
N ASN A 424 -27.71 4.55 -27.77
CA ASN A 424 -28.91 5.33 -27.47
C ASN A 424 -28.71 6.81 -27.78
N GLU A 425 -27.50 7.32 -27.49
CA GLU A 425 -27.13 8.71 -27.74
C GLU A 425 -25.97 8.78 -28.74
N GLU A 426 -26.14 9.55 -29.81
CA GLU A 426 -25.12 9.72 -30.85
C GLU A 426 -24.09 10.81 -30.47
N ASN A 427 -24.52 11.79 -29.66
CA ASN A 427 -23.69 12.90 -29.20
C ASN A 427 -23.32 12.69 -27.74
N MET A 428 -22.04 12.90 -27.44
CA MET A 428 -21.47 12.68 -26.13
C MET A 428 -21.05 14.01 -25.50
N SER A 429 -21.20 14.11 -24.19
CA SER A 429 -20.83 15.29 -23.43
C SER A 429 -19.47 15.10 -22.76
N LEU A 430 -18.48 15.91 -23.12
CA LEU A 430 -17.17 15.97 -22.47
C LEU A 430 -17.10 17.21 -21.58
N LEU A 431 -16.81 17.02 -20.29
CA LEU A 431 -16.45 18.12 -19.40
C LEU A 431 -14.99 18.51 -19.62
N LEU A 432 -14.72 19.78 -19.96
CA LEU A 432 -13.38 20.25 -20.27
C LEU A 432 -12.58 20.70 -19.04
N PHE A 433 -11.29 20.38 -19.07
CA PHE A 433 -10.26 20.65 -18.07
C PHE A 433 -8.99 21.16 -18.74
N LYS A 434 -8.14 21.83 -17.96
CA LYS A 434 -6.74 22.10 -18.32
C LYS A 434 -5.80 21.34 -17.40
N SER A 435 -4.62 21.01 -17.93
CA SER A 435 -3.53 20.41 -17.16
C SER A 435 -2.63 21.45 -16.51
N CYS A 436 -2.00 21.06 -15.41
CA CYS A 436 -0.77 21.67 -14.92
C CYS A 436 0.13 20.59 -14.31
N ASN A 437 1.44 20.74 -14.48
CA ASN A 437 2.42 19.88 -13.82
C ASN A 437 2.33 20.09 -12.30
N ILE A 438 2.35 18.98 -11.55
CA ILE A 438 2.32 19.03 -10.09
C ILE A 438 3.55 19.75 -9.53
N GLU A 439 4.71 19.62 -10.18
CA GLU A 439 5.95 20.31 -9.76
C GLU A 439 5.85 21.84 -9.92
N ASP A 440 5.01 22.30 -10.87
CA ASP A 440 4.77 23.71 -11.16
C ASP A 440 3.53 24.28 -10.42
N MET A 441 2.86 23.47 -9.59
CA MET A 441 1.69 23.94 -8.84
C MET A 441 2.09 24.91 -7.73
N GLU A 442 1.99 26.21 -8.02
CA GLU A 442 2.00 27.23 -6.98
C GLU A 442 0.84 27.02 -5.99
N LYS A 443 1.08 27.33 -4.71
CA LYS A 443 0.13 27.23 -3.58
C LYS A 443 -1.28 27.75 -3.91
N LYS A 444 -1.39 28.74 -4.80
CA LYS A 444 -2.62 29.45 -5.18
C LYS A 444 -3.61 28.57 -5.95
N ILE A 445 -3.14 27.73 -6.87
CA ILE A 445 -3.99 26.81 -7.67
C ILE A 445 -4.60 25.73 -6.78
N ILE A 446 -3.83 25.26 -5.80
CA ILE A 446 -4.28 24.28 -4.81
C ILE A 446 -5.39 24.90 -3.96
N THR A 447 -5.22 26.12 -3.41
CA THR A 447 -6.27 26.75 -2.57
C THR A 447 -7.54 27.15 -3.32
N ASP A 448 -7.46 27.58 -4.57
CA ASP A 448 -8.63 28.09 -5.32
C ASP A 448 -9.52 26.96 -5.90
N ASN A 449 -8.96 25.76 -6.08
CA ASN A 449 -9.64 24.61 -6.69
C ASN A 449 -9.62 23.32 -5.83
N GLU A 450 -9.44 23.45 -4.51
CA GLU A 450 -9.18 22.37 -3.55
C GLU A 450 -10.05 21.11 -3.66
N ASN A 451 -11.30 21.24 -4.12
CA ASN A 451 -12.28 20.15 -4.21
C ASN A 451 -12.65 19.77 -5.65
N LYS A 452 -11.96 20.34 -6.64
CA LYS A 452 -12.29 20.21 -8.07
C LYS A 452 -11.15 19.66 -8.92
N LEU A 453 -9.95 19.56 -8.34
CA LEU A 453 -8.77 19.02 -8.99
C LEU A 453 -8.84 17.49 -9.08
N ILE A 454 -8.49 16.96 -10.25
CA ILE A 454 -8.28 15.53 -10.46
C ILE A 454 -6.77 15.33 -10.57
N TRP A 455 -6.19 14.67 -9.58
CA TRP A 455 -4.75 14.43 -9.50
C TRP A 455 -4.46 13.24 -8.59
N PRO A 456 -3.34 12.52 -8.80
CA PRO A 456 -2.42 12.66 -9.94
C PRO A 456 -2.95 11.93 -11.19
N ILE A 457 -2.59 12.42 -12.37
CA ILE A 457 -2.72 11.71 -13.62
C ILE A 457 -1.33 11.54 -14.20
N ASN A 458 -0.93 10.31 -14.47
CA ASN A 458 0.27 10.01 -15.23
C ASN A 458 0.06 10.40 -16.70
N GLU A 459 0.85 11.37 -17.19
CA GLU A 459 0.91 11.73 -18.60
C GLU A 459 2.20 11.14 -19.19
N ILE A 460 2.04 10.22 -20.14
CA ILE A 460 3.16 9.60 -20.87
C ILE A 460 3.39 10.43 -22.14
N ASN A 461 4.39 11.31 -22.13
CA ASN A 461 4.88 11.97 -23.34
C ASN A 461 6.31 11.50 -23.61
N ASN A 462 6.55 10.87 -24.77
CA ASN A 462 7.87 10.63 -25.38
C ASN A 462 9.05 10.57 -24.37
N ASP A 463 9.08 9.50 -23.57
CA ASP A 463 10.14 9.13 -22.61
C ASP A 463 10.18 9.83 -21.23
N THR A 464 9.26 10.75 -20.91
CA THR A 464 9.15 11.33 -19.56
C THR A 464 7.73 11.21 -18.98
N ASN A 465 7.64 10.56 -17.80
CA ASN A 465 6.40 10.48 -17.02
C ASN A 465 6.29 11.72 -16.13
N TYR A 466 5.32 12.59 -16.44
CA TYR A 466 4.97 13.70 -15.58
C TYR A 466 3.68 13.40 -14.83
N LEU A 467 3.65 13.75 -13.55
CA LEU A 467 2.40 13.78 -12.81
C LEU A 467 1.72 15.12 -13.02
N THR A 468 0.53 15.04 -13.59
CA THR A 468 -0.28 16.18 -13.97
C THR A 468 -1.53 16.23 -13.09
N ALA A 469 -2.05 17.42 -12.86
CA ALA A 469 -3.40 17.60 -12.32
C ALA A 469 -4.31 18.28 -13.34
N LEU A 470 -5.59 17.92 -13.32
CA LEU A 470 -6.62 18.53 -14.14
C LEU A 470 -7.51 19.45 -13.30
N TYR A 471 -7.68 20.69 -13.75
CA TYR A 471 -8.65 21.63 -13.17
C TYR A 471 -9.77 21.97 -14.18
N PRO A 472 -11.04 22.05 -13.73
CA PRO A 472 -12.16 22.18 -14.64
C PRO A 472 -12.26 23.58 -15.23
N LEU A 473 -12.55 23.66 -16.52
CA LEU A 473 -12.88 24.90 -17.22
C LEU A 473 -14.36 25.29 -17.06
N ASN A 474 -15.20 24.39 -16.52
CA ASN A 474 -16.67 24.52 -16.48
C ASN A 474 -17.31 24.71 -17.87
N LYS A 475 -16.74 24.08 -18.90
CA LYS A 475 -17.27 24.04 -20.27
C LYS A 475 -17.63 22.60 -20.63
N VAL A 476 -18.74 22.41 -21.32
CA VAL A 476 -19.10 21.12 -21.93
C VAL A 476 -18.89 21.20 -23.43
N LEU A 477 -18.14 20.25 -23.96
CA LEU A 477 -18.05 20.01 -25.40
C LEU A 477 -19.00 18.88 -25.78
N GLN A 478 -19.91 19.15 -26.72
CA GLN A 478 -20.65 18.09 -27.39
C GLN A 478 -19.81 17.54 -28.54
N ILE A 479 -19.60 16.22 -28.56
CA ILE A 479 -18.79 15.53 -29.55
C ILE A 479 -19.56 14.35 -30.14
N ASP A 480 -19.38 14.11 -31.44
CA ASP A 480 -19.86 12.89 -32.09
C ASP A 480 -19.23 11.65 -31.46
N SER A 481 -20.04 10.69 -31.01
CA SER A 481 -19.58 9.44 -30.39
C SER A 481 -18.60 8.66 -31.27
N ARG A 482 -18.73 8.76 -32.60
CA ARG A 482 -17.86 8.05 -33.55
C ARG A 482 -16.40 8.51 -33.45
N ILE A 483 -16.16 9.77 -33.10
CA ILE A 483 -14.79 10.29 -32.86
C ILE A 483 -14.19 9.67 -31.60
N LEU A 484 -14.99 9.47 -30.55
CA LEU A 484 -14.51 8.79 -29.36
C LEU A 484 -14.30 7.28 -29.61
N ASP A 485 -15.12 6.68 -30.47
CA ASP A 485 -15.06 5.25 -30.79
C ASP A 485 -13.80 4.87 -31.57
N ILE A 486 -13.34 5.71 -32.50
CA ILE A 486 -12.07 5.48 -33.22
C ILE A 486 -10.85 5.53 -32.29
N CYS A 487 -10.94 6.24 -31.16
CA CYS A 487 -9.90 6.20 -30.12
C CYS A 487 -9.78 4.83 -29.45
N THR A 488 -10.77 3.93 -29.60
CA THR A 488 -10.79 2.63 -28.92
C THR A 488 -10.31 1.46 -29.78
N VAL A 489 -9.84 1.73 -31.01
CA VAL A 489 -9.41 0.70 -31.98
C VAL A 489 -7.90 0.65 -32.20
N ASN A 490 -7.13 1.36 -31.38
CA ASN A 490 -5.67 1.23 -31.28
C ASN A 490 -5.23 1.31 -29.80
N ASP A 491 -4.06 0.76 -29.50
CA ASP A 491 -3.52 0.69 -28.14
C ASP A 491 -3.00 2.03 -27.61
N GLN A 492 -2.75 2.99 -28.49
CA GLN A 492 -2.34 4.36 -28.15
C GLN A 492 -3.52 5.26 -27.75
N GLY A 493 -4.76 4.81 -27.98
CA GLY A 493 -5.96 5.61 -27.73
C GLY A 493 -6.21 6.74 -28.73
N LYS A 494 -5.50 6.80 -29.86
CA LYS A 494 -5.51 7.96 -30.78
C LYS A 494 -6.66 7.95 -31.79
N GLY A 495 -7.11 9.13 -32.21
CA GLY A 495 -8.22 9.32 -33.14
C GLY A 495 -7.90 9.09 -34.62
N TYR A 496 -7.17 8.02 -34.96
CA TYR A 496 -6.88 7.69 -36.36
C TYR A 496 -8.14 7.29 -37.12
N LEU A 497 -8.25 7.68 -38.39
CA LEU A 497 -9.29 7.18 -39.28
C LEU A 497 -8.86 5.89 -40.00
N ASN A 498 -7.56 5.76 -40.32
CA ASN A 498 -6.99 4.58 -40.96
C ASN A 498 -6.61 3.49 -39.94
N ASN A 499 -7.62 2.84 -39.36
CA ASN A 499 -7.42 1.76 -38.37
C ASN A 499 -7.36 0.37 -39.03
N GLU A 500 -6.46 0.17 -40.00
CA GLU A 500 -6.37 -1.08 -40.78
C GLU A 500 -5.85 -2.30 -39.99
N GLY A 501 -5.55 -2.17 -38.71
CA GLY A 501 -5.14 -3.29 -37.86
C GLY A 501 -6.32 -4.19 -37.47
N GLN A 502 -6.37 -5.44 -37.94
CA GLN A 502 -7.37 -6.43 -37.50
C GLN A 502 -7.24 -6.81 -36.00
N TYR A 503 -6.18 -6.39 -35.31
CA TYR A 503 -5.87 -6.86 -33.97
C TYR A 503 -6.91 -6.46 -32.91
N TYR A 504 -7.42 -5.22 -32.93
CA TYR A 504 -8.49 -4.79 -32.01
C TYR A 504 -9.75 -5.65 -32.14
N ALA A 505 -10.02 -6.17 -33.35
CA ALA A 505 -11.17 -7.02 -33.60
C ALA A 505 -11.11 -8.36 -32.86
N ASN A 506 -9.98 -8.73 -32.25
CA ASN A 506 -9.92 -9.90 -31.37
C ASN A 506 -10.45 -9.61 -29.97
N PHE A 507 -10.43 -8.35 -29.54
CA PHE A 507 -10.79 -7.92 -28.17
C PHE A 507 -12.17 -7.27 -28.10
N LYS A 508 -12.62 -6.64 -29.20
CA LYS A 508 -13.94 -6.01 -29.28
C LYS A 508 -15.08 -7.02 -29.21
N THR A 509 -16.22 -6.55 -28.71
CA THR A 509 -17.47 -7.31 -28.67
C THR A 509 -18.03 -7.54 -30.07
N TYR A 510 -18.96 -8.48 -30.21
CA TYR A 510 -19.70 -8.68 -31.46
C TYR A 510 -20.39 -7.37 -31.91
N HIS A 511 -21.05 -6.69 -30.98
CA HIS A 511 -21.83 -5.48 -31.29
C HIS A 511 -20.95 -4.35 -31.79
N PHE A 512 -19.81 -4.09 -31.14
CA PHE A 512 -18.89 -3.08 -31.61
C PHE A 512 -18.40 -3.38 -33.03
N LYS A 513 -18.07 -4.64 -33.36
CA LYS A 513 -17.63 -5.03 -34.71
C LYS A 513 -18.70 -4.75 -35.77
N GLU A 514 -19.95 -5.07 -35.46
CA GLU A 514 -21.06 -4.82 -36.38
C GLU A 514 -21.32 -3.31 -36.52
N TYR A 515 -21.38 -2.57 -35.41
CA TYR A 515 -21.50 -1.11 -35.39
C TYR A 515 -20.37 -0.43 -36.18
N PHE A 516 -19.13 -0.89 -36.02
CA PHE A 516 -17.98 -0.36 -36.74
C PHE A 516 -18.13 -0.54 -38.25
N LYS A 517 -18.56 -1.73 -38.70
CA LYS A 517 -18.77 -2.02 -40.12
C LYS A 517 -19.92 -1.21 -40.72
N THR A 518 -21.06 -1.13 -40.04
CA THR A 518 -22.27 -0.52 -40.62
C THR A 518 -22.31 1.00 -40.48
N ASN A 519 -21.69 1.55 -39.43
CA ASN A 519 -21.82 2.96 -39.08
C ASN A 519 -20.47 3.69 -39.17
N ILE A 520 -19.44 3.24 -38.46
CA ILE A 520 -18.15 3.97 -38.40
C ILE A 520 -17.45 3.97 -39.75
N LYS A 521 -17.29 2.82 -40.43
CA LYS A 521 -16.61 2.75 -41.74
C LYS A 521 -17.24 3.67 -42.78
N LYS A 522 -18.57 3.61 -42.88
CA LYS A 522 -19.33 4.47 -43.79
C LYS A 522 -19.12 5.95 -43.47
N TRP A 523 -19.13 6.31 -42.19
CA TRP A 523 -18.85 7.67 -41.75
C TRP A 523 -17.42 8.13 -42.08
N ILE A 524 -16.42 7.26 -41.92
CA ILE A 524 -15.02 7.56 -42.29
C ILE A 524 -14.91 7.82 -43.79
N GLU A 525 -15.55 7.00 -44.63
CA GLU A 525 -15.57 7.21 -46.09
C GLU A 525 -16.25 8.54 -46.46
N GLU A 526 -17.29 8.94 -45.73
CA GLU A 526 -18.00 10.20 -45.93
C GLU A 526 -17.19 11.43 -45.47
N ILE A 527 -16.35 11.30 -44.43
CA ILE A 527 -15.69 12.46 -43.81
C ILE A 527 -14.66 13.12 -44.74
N SER A 528 -14.05 12.34 -45.62
CA SER A 528 -13.04 12.77 -46.58
C SER A 528 -13.63 13.38 -47.86
N LEU A 529 -14.97 13.43 -47.99
CA LEU A 529 -15.66 13.98 -49.16
C LEU A 529 -15.98 15.47 -48.94
N PRO A 530 -15.37 16.40 -49.71
CA PRO A 530 -15.65 17.83 -49.61
C PRO A 530 -17.12 18.20 -49.83
N GLU A 531 -17.85 17.41 -50.61
CA GLU A 531 -19.26 17.58 -50.94
C GLU A 531 -20.17 17.52 -49.69
N ASN A 532 -19.68 16.88 -48.62
CA ASN A 532 -20.38 16.82 -47.34
C ASN A 532 -20.29 18.11 -46.51
N TYR A 533 -19.43 19.05 -46.92
CA TYR A 533 -19.20 20.33 -46.23
C TYR A 533 -19.51 21.53 -47.12
N MET A 534 -19.39 21.35 -48.45
CA MET A 534 -19.55 22.40 -49.44
C MET A 534 -20.59 21.97 -50.48
N LYS A 535 -21.60 22.84 -50.71
CA LYS A 535 -22.67 22.56 -51.70
C LYS A 535 -22.33 23.02 -53.13
N ASP A 536 -21.25 23.77 -53.31
CA ASP A 536 -20.86 24.38 -54.58
C ASP A 536 -19.73 23.57 -55.25
N GLU A 537 -20.09 22.79 -56.28
CA GLU A 537 -19.16 21.96 -57.04
C GLU A 537 -18.11 22.78 -57.82
N GLU A 538 -18.43 24.01 -58.21
CA GLU A 538 -17.52 24.90 -58.93
C GLU A 538 -16.44 25.43 -57.98
N LEU A 539 -16.83 25.78 -56.75
CA LEU A 539 -15.92 26.17 -55.69
C LEU A 539 -14.98 25.02 -55.29
N ILE A 540 -15.50 23.79 -55.13
CA ILE A 540 -14.68 22.60 -54.81
C ILE A 540 -13.62 22.35 -55.89
N ARG A 541 -13.98 22.51 -57.17
CA ARG A 541 -13.05 22.35 -58.30
C ARG A 541 -11.98 23.44 -58.35
N ASN A 542 -12.32 24.67 -57.96
CA ASN A 542 -11.43 25.82 -58.00
C ASN A 542 -10.45 25.91 -56.82
N LEU A 543 -10.63 25.12 -55.76
CA LEU A 543 -9.77 25.14 -54.57
C LEU A 543 -8.34 24.59 -54.79
N GLY A 544 -8.12 23.77 -55.83
CA GLY A 544 -6.79 23.28 -56.20
C GLY A 544 -6.00 22.69 -55.02
N GLU A 545 -4.79 23.20 -54.79
CA GLU A 545 -3.89 22.77 -53.70
C GLU A 545 -4.37 23.17 -52.29
N MET A 546 -5.23 24.18 -52.16
CA MET A 546 -5.78 24.59 -50.85
C MET A 546 -6.93 23.69 -50.38
N LYS A 547 -7.42 22.79 -51.24
CA LYS A 547 -8.54 21.89 -50.95
C LYS A 547 -8.38 21.15 -49.62
N ASN A 548 -7.19 20.66 -49.32
CA ASN A 548 -6.90 19.90 -48.10
C ASN A 548 -6.95 20.78 -46.84
N GLN A 549 -6.37 21.98 -46.87
CA GLN A 549 -6.41 22.93 -45.75
C GLN A 549 -7.84 23.39 -45.45
N TYR A 550 -8.65 23.64 -46.48
CA TYR A 550 -10.06 23.96 -46.30
C TYR A 550 -10.85 22.78 -45.75
N LEU A 551 -10.62 21.57 -46.27
CA LEU A 551 -11.30 20.36 -45.79
C LEU A 551 -10.96 20.09 -44.32
N GLU A 552 -9.70 20.22 -43.94
CA GLU A 552 -9.23 20.12 -42.55
C GLU A 552 -9.95 21.09 -41.62
N LEU A 553 -10.00 22.38 -42.00
CA LEU A 553 -10.72 23.40 -41.23
C LEU A 553 -12.22 23.11 -41.14
N MET A 554 -12.85 22.64 -42.23
CA MET A 554 -14.29 22.33 -42.25
C MET A 554 -14.63 21.11 -41.38
N ILE A 555 -13.79 20.07 -41.41
CA ILE A 555 -13.90 18.92 -40.50
C ILE A 555 -13.75 19.42 -39.06
N GLY A 556 -12.72 20.22 -38.79
CA GLY A 556 -12.49 20.77 -37.46
C GLY A 556 -13.62 21.63 -36.94
N LEU A 557 -14.24 22.46 -37.80
CA LEU A 557 -15.40 23.29 -37.46
C LEU A 557 -16.64 22.45 -37.16
N LYS A 558 -16.89 21.40 -37.95
CA LYS A 558 -18.06 20.53 -37.77
C LYS A 558 -17.99 19.77 -36.43
N TYR A 559 -16.81 19.26 -36.10
CA TYR A 559 -16.64 18.37 -34.95
C TYR A 559 -15.99 19.04 -33.72
N ASN A 560 -15.64 20.32 -33.81
CA ASN A 560 -15.00 21.14 -32.77
C ASN A 560 -13.63 20.60 -32.28
N ILE A 561 -12.93 19.80 -33.09
CA ILE A 561 -11.61 19.20 -32.78
C ILE A 561 -10.71 19.36 -33.98
N ASN A 562 -9.45 19.74 -33.77
CA ASN A 562 -8.47 19.82 -34.85
C ASN A 562 -8.34 18.47 -35.58
N PHE A 563 -8.32 18.52 -36.90
CA PHE A 563 -8.09 17.38 -37.75
C PHE A 563 -6.74 17.55 -38.44
N ASP A 564 -6.02 16.46 -38.64
CA ASP A 564 -4.78 16.43 -39.41
C ASP A 564 -5.03 15.57 -40.64
N ILE A 565 -5.06 16.22 -41.81
CA ILE A 565 -5.37 15.53 -43.05
C ILE A 565 -4.22 14.65 -43.55
N ASP A 566 -2.98 15.00 -43.21
CA ASP A 566 -1.78 14.26 -43.65
C ASP A 566 -1.63 12.96 -42.85
N GLU A 567 -1.91 13.02 -41.53
CA GLU A 567 -1.94 11.84 -40.65
C GLU A 567 -3.29 11.11 -40.67
N ASN A 568 -4.31 11.70 -41.28
CA ASN A 568 -5.70 11.23 -41.28
C ASN A 568 -6.21 10.94 -39.85
N GLU A 569 -5.98 11.91 -38.96
CA GLU A 569 -6.15 11.79 -37.50
C GLU A 569 -6.95 12.98 -36.95
N PHE A 570 -7.95 12.70 -36.10
CA PHE A 570 -8.45 13.71 -35.18
C PHE A 570 -7.45 13.88 -34.04
N LYS A 571 -7.07 15.12 -33.70
CA LYS A 571 -6.17 15.44 -32.58
C LYS A 571 -6.86 15.24 -31.23
N ILE A 572 -7.20 13.99 -30.95
CA ILE A 572 -7.82 13.47 -29.74
C ILE A 572 -7.19 12.12 -29.38
N GLN A 573 -6.96 11.92 -28.09
CA GLN A 573 -6.38 10.70 -27.56
C GLN A 573 -7.08 10.31 -26.26
N ARG A 574 -7.61 9.09 -26.17
CA ARG A 574 -8.05 8.50 -24.91
C ARG A 574 -6.85 8.13 -24.07
N ILE A 575 -6.76 8.67 -22.86
CA ILE A 575 -5.61 8.44 -21.97
C ILE A 575 -5.91 7.44 -20.84
N GLY A 576 -7.18 7.16 -20.56
CA GLY A 576 -7.60 6.21 -19.53
C GLY A 576 -9.04 6.44 -19.08
N ARG A 577 -9.46 5.77 -18.00
CA ARG A 577 -10.80 5.91 -17.41
C ARG A 577 -10.73 6.21 -15.93
N LEU A 578 -11.44 7.23 -15.46
CA LEU A 578 -11.54 7.53 -14.04
C LEU A 578 -12.29 6.45 -13.27
N GLU A 579 -11.83 6.18 -12.05
CA GLU A 579 -12.55 5.35 -11.08
C GLU A 579 -14.00 5.87 -10.90
N THR A 580 -14.94 4.93 -10.73
CA THR A 580 -16.38 5.22 -10.76
C THR A 580 -16.81 6.19 -9.66
N GLY A 581 -16.29 6.03 -8.44
CA GLY A 581 -16.56 6.93 -7.32
C GLY A 581 -16.10 8.36 -7.55
N ILE A 582 -14.97 8.56 -8.23
CA ILE A 582 -14.48 9.89 -8.63
C ILE A 582 -15.36 10.46 -9.74
N THR A 583 -15.67 9.65 -10.74
CA THR A 583 -16.55 10.01 -11.86
C THR A 583 -17.92 10.48 -11.35
N LEU A 584 -18.52 9.75 -10.40
CA LEU A 584 -19.80 10.13 -9.79
C LEU A 584 -19.71 11.42 -8.98
N LYS A 585 -18.63 11.65 -8.22
CA LYS A 585 -18.42 12.91 -7.51
C LYS A 585 -18.30 14.08 -8.46
N LEU A 586 -17.58 13.90 -9.57
CA LEU A 586 -17.44 14.89 -10.63
C LEU A 586 -18.80 15.21 -11.26
N LEU A 587 -19.58 14.19 -11.60
CA LEU A 587 -20.94 14.34 -12.09
C LEU A 587 -21.83 15.09 -11.10
N GLN A 588 -21.86 14.70 -9.81
CA GLN A 588 -22.65 15.38 -8.79
C GLN A 588 -22.26 16.86 -8.62
N ASN A 589 -20.96 17.14 -8.56
CA ASN A 589 -20.44 18.50 -8.49
C ASN A 589 -20.82 19.34 -9.73
N TYR A 590 -20.99 18.68 -10.87
CA TYR A 590 -21.26 19.34 -12.14
C TYR A 590 -22.76 19.47 -12.46
N SER A 591 -23.59 18.46 -12.17
CA SER A 591 -25.06 18.53 -12.28
C SER A 591 -25.62 19.69 -11.43
N ASN A 592 -25.03 19.94 -10.26
CA ASN A 592 -25.38 21.09 -9.42
C ASN A 592 -25.04 22.45 -10.05
N LYS A 593 -24.12 22.50 -11.03
CA LYS A 593 -23.70 23.71 -11.75
C LYS A 593 -24.37 23.87 -13.12
N ILE A 594 -24.57 22.77 -13.87
CA ILE A 594 -25.33 22.78 -15.13
C ILE A 594 -26.74 23.33 -14.89
N GLY A 595 -27.37 22.98 -13.76
CA GLY A 595 -28.70 23.50 -13.39
C GLY A 595 -28.75 25.01 -13.04
N ARG A 596 -27.60 25.70 -12.95
CA ARG A 596 -27.50 27.12 -12.59
C ARG A 596 -26.64 27.89 -13.59
N VAL A 597 -27.22 28.31 -14.73
CA VAL A 597 -26.85 29.44 -15.65
C VAL A 597 -25.35 29.67 -16.02
N GLY A 598 -24.39 28.90 -15.52
CA GLY A 598 -22.97 29.25 -15.51
C GLY A 598 -22.04 28.23 -16.17
N VAL A 599 -22.59 27.30 -16.95
CA VAL A 599 -21.82 26.34 -17.75
C VAL A 599 -22.02 26.69 -19.22
N GLU A 600 -20.93 27.03 -19.91
CA GLU A 600 -20.94 27.23 -21.35
C GLU A 600 -20.98 25.86 -22.05
N SER A 601 -22.03 25.63 -22.85
CA SER A 601 -22.11 24.48 -23.75
C SER A 601 -21.58 24.89 -25.12
N ILE A 602 -20.62 24.14 -25.64
CA ILE A 602 -20.14 24.26 -27.02
C ILE A 602 -20.94 23.24 -27.84
N PRO A 603 -21.97 23.68 -28.60
CA PRO A 603 -22.80 22.78 -29.38
C PRO A 603 -22.07 22.29 -30.64
N PHE A 604 -22.58 21.20 -31.21
CA PHE A 604 -22.27 20.79 -32.56
C PHE A 604 -22.78 21.84 -33.56
N LEU A 605 -22.02 22.12 -34.64
CA LEU A 605 -22.39 23.08 -35.69
C LEU A 605 -23.08 22.44 -36.88
#